data_AF-A0A1I3N849-F1
#
_entry.id   AF-A0A1I3N849-F1
#
_cell.length_a   1.000
_cell.length_b   1.000
_cell.length_c   1.000
_cell.angle_alpha   90.00
_cell.angle_beta   90.00
_cell.angle_gamma   90.00
#
_symmetry.space_group_name_H-M   'P 1'
#
loop_
_entity.id
_entity.type
_entity.pdbx_description
1 polymer ?
#
loop_
_entity_poly.entity_id
_entity_poly.type
_entity_poly.pdbx_seq_one_letter_code
_entity_poly.pdbx_strand_id
1 'polypeptide(L)'
;MIRNLLYKVPLWDALKVLGNNKIVRSSYFWLFFVPATAKVLEGIKDTLSFTIFDETITLNMALPFSWQMFYLSSVFFSLGSAVYSICCPGSIKKYNNFNEWKERGKDESALIRAFFNIYRYDSYYMWPFSIPDSKKNYFVKHLICYSGDYKQIKKNESIPIALIKSGIPEENLKETFHYVQDIFSSTKPIPRLFCTICYSLGFAFFCIVLIENFIYVFNNGLL
;
A
#
# COMPACT_ATOMS: atom_id res chain seq x y z
N MET A 1 4.15 0.46 24.45
CA MET A 1 3.23 -0.44 23.73
C MET A 1 3.16 -0.15 22.22
N ILE A 2 2.88 1.09 21.79
CA ILE A 2 2.70 1.47 20.37
C ILE A 2 3.94 1.13 19.49
N ARG A 3 5.16 1.36 19.98
CA ARG A 3 6.41 1.09 19.23
C ARG A 3 6.56 -0.39 18.82
N ASN A 4 6.16 -1.33 19.69
CA ASN A 4 6.24 -2.76 19.41
C ASN A 4 5.20 -3.19 18.38
N LEU A 5 4.02 -2.54 18.37
CA LEU A 5 2.99 -2.76 17.36
C LEU A 5 3.51 -2.33 15.97
N LEU A 6 4.12 -1.13 15.88
CA LEU A 6 4.64 -0.58 14.63
C LEU A 6 5.74 -1.42 13.98
N TYR A 7 6.48 -2.21 14.77
CA TYR A 7 7.49 -3.15 14.25
C TYR A 7 6.88 -4.37 13.56
N LYS A 8 5.68 -4.80 13.98
CA LYS A 8 4.95 -5.92 13.38
C LYS A 8 4.13 -5.53 12.16
N VAL A 9 4.02 -4.23 11.88
CA VAL A 9 3.26 -3.73 10.72
C VAL A 9 3.95 -4.19 9.44
N PRO A 10 3.19 -4.74 8.46
CA PRO A 10 3.74 -5.11 7.17
C PRO A 10 4.56 -3.99 6.52
N LEU A 11 5.66 -4.37 5.90
CA LEU A 11 6.51 -3.45 5.14
C LEU A 11 5.78 -2.95 3.89
N TRP A 12 6.25 -1.84 3.31
CA TRP A 12 5.64 -1.29 2.10
C TRP A 12 5.67 -2.27 0.92
N ASP A 13 6.65 -3.16 0.84
CA ASP A 13 6.70 -4.21 -0.19
C ASP A 13 5.57 -5.23 -0.06
N ALA A 14 5.20 -5.59 1.16
CA ALA A 14 4.03 -6.46 1.38
C ALA A 14 2.73 -5.73 1.02
N LEU A 15 2.62 -4.44 1.41
CA LEU A 15 1.45 -3.61 1.09
C LEU A 15 1.34 -3.27 -0.41
N LYS A 16 2.44 -3.33 -1.15
CA LYS A 16 2.50 -3.08 -2.60
C LYS A 16 1.64 -4.06 -3.38
N VAL A 17 1.58 -5.32 -2.96
CA VAL A 17 0.74 -6.34 -3.60
C VAL A 17 -0.74 -5.92 -3.56
N LEU A 18 -1.18 -5.36 -2.43
CA LEU A 18 -2.55 -4.89 -2.25
C LEU A 18 -2.80 -3.55 -2.94
N GLY A 19 -1.92 -2.57 -2.74
CA GLY A 19 -2.09 -1.22 -3.30
C GLY A 19 -1.96 -1.12 -4.82
N ASN A 20 -1.22 -2.04 -5.45
CA ASN A 20 -1.15 -2.14 -6.91
C ASN A 20 -2.16 -3.15 -7.49
N ASN A 21 -2.97 -3.80 -6.66
CA ASN A 21 -3.98 -4.73 -7.15
C ASN A 21 -5.07 -3.97 -7.91
N LYS A 22 -5.36 -4.39 -9.14
CA LYS A 22 -6.37 -3.77 -10.00
C LYS A 22 -7.77 -3.79 -9.38
N ILE A 23 -8.11 -4.84 -8.60
CA ILE A 23 -9.40 -5.01 -7.94
C ILE A 23 -9.54 -4.00 -6.80
N VAL A 24 -8.55 -3.91 -5.92
CA VAL A 24 -8.56 -2.93 -4.81
C VAL A 24 -8.54 -1.50 -5.35
N ARG A 25 -7.86 -1.27 -6.47
CA ARG A 25 -7.86 0.04 -7.14
C ARG A 25 -9.15 0.33 -7.90
N SER A 26 -9.89 -0.67 -8.35
CA SER A 26 -11.22 -0.43 -8.95
C SER A 26 -12.27 -0.08 -7.89
N SER A 27 -12.00 -0.28 -6.59
CA SER A 27 -12.83 0.18 -5.47
C SER A 27 -13.16 1.68 -5.49
N TYR A 28 -12.32 2.53 -6.12
CA TYR A 28 -12.63 3.95 -6.30
C TYR A 28 -13.85 4.19 -7.19
N PHE A 29 -14.07 3.33 -8.19
CA PHE A 29 -15.26 3.42 -9.04
C PHE A 29 -16.53 3.12 -8.23
N TRP A 30 -16.45 2.09 -7.37
CA TRP A 30 -17.56 1.66 -6.52
C TRP A 30 -17.99 2.71 -5.49
N LEU A 31 -17.09 3.59 -5.04
CA LEU A 31 -17.43 4.73 -4.16
C LEU A 31 -18.50 5.65 -4.74
N PHE A 32 -18.49 5.87 -6.05
CA PHE A 32 -19.46 6.74 -6.71
C PHE A 32 -20.62 5.94 -7.29
N PHE A 33 -20.32 4.75 -7.82
CA PHE A 33 -21.32 3.90 -8.43
C PHE A 33 -22.38 3.46 -7.40
N VAL A 34 -21.97 2.96 -6.23
CA VAL A 34 -22.88 2.38 -5.24
C VAL A 34 -23.94 3.38 -4.76
N PRO A 35 -23.60 4.58 -4.27
CA PRO A 35 -24.61 5.57 -3.86
C PRO A 35 -25.53 6.01 -5.01
N ALA A 36 -24.98 6.16 -6.22
CA ALA A 36 -25.78 6.54 -7.39
C ALA A 36 -26.82 5.47 -7.72
N THR A 37 -26.41 4.20 -7.77
CA THR A 37 -27.32 3.08 -7.99
C THR A 37 -28.33 2.91 -6.88
N ALA A 38 -27.93 3.05 -5.60
CA ALA A 38 -28.84 2.99 -4.47
C ALA A 38 -29.95 4.05 -4.58
N LYS A 39 -29.60 5.27 -4.96
CA LYS A 39 -30.55 6.37 -5.14
C LYS A 39 -31.51 6.16 -6.32
N VAL A 40 -31.07 5.48 -7.39
CA VAL A 40 -31.93 5.10 -8.51
C VAL A 40 -32.90 3.99 -8.09
N LEU A 41 -32.42 3.02 -7.32
CA LEU A 41 -33.20 1.88 -6.82
C LEU A 41 -34.20 2.27 -5.73
N GLU A 42 -33.91 3.30 -4.92
CA GLU A 42 -34.81 3.80 -3.87
C GLU A 42 -36.20 4.23 -4.40
N GLY A 43 -36.28 4.62 -5.68
CA GLY A 43 -37.56 4.94 -6.33
C GLY A 43 -38.40 3.72 -6.73
N ILE A 44 -37.86 2.51 -6.60
CA ILE A 44 -38.51 1.26 -7.00
C ILE A 44 -38.99 0.56 -5.73
N LYS A 45 -40.30 0.28 -5.62
CA LYS A 45 -40.87 -0.44 -4.47
C LYS A 45 -40.21 -1.83 -4.34
N ASP A 46 -39.87 -2.23 -3.11
CA ASP A 46 -39.20 -3.51 -2.81
C ASP A 46 -39.98 -4.74 -3.31
N THR A 47 -41.29 -4.61 -3.47
CA THR A 47 -42.18 -5.62 -4.03
C THR A 47 -42.95 -5.06 -5.23
N LEU A 48 -42.72 -5.65 -6.40
CA LEU A 48 -43.59 -5.45 -7.56
C LEU A 48 -44.59 -6.60 -7.59
N SER A 49 -45.84 -6.31 -7.26
CA SER A 49 -46.96 -7.23 -7.45
C SER A 49 -47.57 -7.01 -8.82
N PHE A 50 -47.40 -7.98 -9.71
CA PHE A 50 -48.06 -8.01 -11.02
C PHE A 50 -49.18 -9.05 -10.97
N THR A 51 -50.39 -8.65 -11.40
CA THR A 51 -51.50 -9.58 -11.54
C THR A 51 -51.52 -10.05 -13.00
N ILE A 52 -51.09 -11.29 -13.23
CA ILE A 52 -51.10 -11.93 -14.55
C ILE A 52 -51.98 -13.18 -14.41
N PHE A 53 -53.05 -13.29 -15.20
CA PHE A 53 -54.02 -14.39 -15.12
C PHE A 53 -54.65 -14.61 -13.73
N ASP A 54 -55.05 -13.53 -13.03
CA ASP A 54 -55.62 -13.55 -11.66
C ASP A 54 -54.70 -14.11 -10.55
N GLU A 55 -53.45 -14.46 -10.86
CA GLU A 55 -52.42 -14.74 -9.86
C GLU A 55 -51.55 -13.50 -9.61
N THR A 56 -51.35 -13.17 -8.33
CA THR A 56 -50.43 -12.10 -7.91
C THR A 56 -49.02 -12.65 -7.81
N ILE A 57 -48.18 -12.36 -8.81
CA ILE A 57 -46.75 -12.66 -8.76
C ILE A 57 -46.08 -11.51 -8.01
N THR A 58 -45.55 -11.79 -6.83
CA THR A 58 -44.76 -10.85 -6.03
C THR A 58 -43.28 -11.03 -6.33
N LEU A 59 -42.71 -10.12 -7.12
CA LEU A 59 -41.26 -10.05 -7.32
C LEU A 59 -40.64 -9.25 -6.17
N ASN A 60 -39.90 -9.95 -5.32
CA ASN A 60 -39.11 -9.33 -4.26
C ASN A 60 -37.76 -8.89 -4.84
N MET A 61 -37.55 -7.58 -4.96
CA MET A 61 -36.32 -7.00 -5.53
C MET A 61 -35.28 -6.68 -4.46
N ALA A 62 -35.49 -7.14 -3.22
CA ALA A 62 -34.48 -7.05 -2.18
C ALA A 62 -33.19 -7.74 -2.67
N LEU A 63 -32.10 -6.98 -2.77
CA LEU A 63 -30.82 -7.53 -3.14
C LEU A 63 -30.31 -8.49 -2.06
N PRO A 64 -29.54 -9.52 -2.47
CA PRO A 64 -29.10 -10.58 -1.57
C PRO A 64 -27.96 -10.17 -0.62
N PHE A 65 -27.50 -8.92 -0.70
CA PHE A 65 -26.40 -8.41 0.11
C PHE A 65 -26.65 -6.98 0.57
N SER A 66 -26.01 -6.63 1.68
CA SER A 66 -26.04 -5.30 2.25
C SER A 66 -25.20 -4.33 1.42
N TRP A 67 -25.88 -3.41 0.76
CA TRP A 67 -25.28 -2.30 0.01
C TRP A 67 -24.39 -1.42 0.90
N GLN A 68 -24.74 -1.31 2.18
CA GLN A 68 -23.98 -0.56 3.17
C GLN A 68 -22.61 -1.20 3.42
N MET A 69 -22.57 -2.53 3.57
CA MET A 69 -21.31 -3.27 3.77
C MET A 69 -20.43 -3.21 2.53
N PHE A 70 -21.03 -3.33 1.34
CA PHE A 70 -20.29 -3.22 0.07
C PHE A 70 -19.71 -1.81 -0.14
N TYR A 71 -20.50 -0.77 0.17
CA TYR A 71 -20.03 0.61 0.14
C TYR A 71 -18.89 0.82 1.14
N LEU A 72 -19.05 0.38 2.38
CA LEU A 72 -18.05 0.54 3.44
C LEU A 72 -16.74 -0.17 3.09
N SER A 73 -16.81 -1.37 2.51
CA SER A 73 -15.64 -2.06 1.95
C SER A 73 -14.92 -1.20 0.91
N SER A 74 -15.67 -0.62 -0.04
CA SER A 74 -15.12 0.23 -1.09
C SER A 74 -14.47 1.51 -0.55
N VAL A 75 -15.06 2.12 0.49
CA VAL A 75 -14.48 3.26 1.22
C VAL A 75 -13.13 2.90 1.81
N PHE A 76 -13.05 1.79 2.55
CA PHE A 76 -11.81 1.39 3.21
C PHE A 76 -10.72 0.97 2.22
N PHE A 77 -11.04 0.25 1.16
CA PHE A 77 -10.09 -0.07 0.09
C PHE A 77 -9.57 1.18 -0.62
N SER A 78 -10.44 2.14 -0.90
CA SER A 78 -10.07 3.40 -1.53
C SER A 78 -9.18 4.26 -0.62
N LEU A 79 -9.50 4.30 0.68
CA LEU A 79 -8.74 5.04 1.67
C LEU A 79 -7.35 4.43 1.91
N GLY A 80 -7.27 3.10 2.05
CA GLY A 80 -6.01 2.37 2.12
C GLY A 80 -5.14 2.58 0.87
N SER A 81 -5.76 2.50 -0.31
CA SER A 81 -5.09 2.75 -1.59
C SER A 81 -4.61 4.20 -1.73
N ALA A 82 -5.36 5.16 -1.20
CA ALA A 82 -5.00 6.58 -1.27
C ALA A 82 -3.79 6.85 -0.38
N VAL A 83 -3.81 6.33 0.85
CA VAL A 83 -2.67 6.42 1.76
C VAL A 83 -1.45 5.70 1.21
N TYR A 84 -1.61 4.51 0.62
CA TYR A 84 -0.52 3.85 -0.09
C TYR A 84 0.02 4.75 -1.20
N SER A 85 -0.83 5.30 -2.06
CA SER A 85 -0.45 6.15 -3.19
C SER A 85 0.22 7.47 -2.80
N ILE A 86 -0.13 8.05 -1.66
CA ILE A 86 0.48 9.31 -1.17
C ILE A 86 1.74 9.03 -0.34
N CYS A 87 1.72 8.01 0.52
CA CYS A 87 2.75 7.83 1.54
C CYS A 87 3.88 6.88 1.12
N CYS A 88 3.59 5.80 0.36
CA CYS A 88 4.61 4.82 -0.02
C CYS A 88 5.70 5.47 -0.89
N PRO A 89 6.99 5.23 -0.61
CA PRO A 89 8.08 5.88 -1.32
C PRO A 89 8.10 5.52 -2.81
N GLY A 90 8.44 6.49 -3.65
CA GLY A 90 8.44 6.33 -5.10
C GLY A 90 9.36 5.20 -5.60
N SER A 91 10.44 4.91 -4.88
CA SER A 91 11.36 3.80 -5.21
C SER A 91 10.68 2.43 -5.15
N ILE A 92 9.87 2.17 -4.10
CA ILE A 92 9.13 0.91 -3.94
C ILE A 92 8.01 0.81 -4.95
N LYS A 93 7.31 1.93 -5.23
CA LYS A 93 6.23 1.95 -6.23
C LYS A 93 6.73 1.65 -7.64
N LYS A 94 7.89 2.17 -8.01
CA LYS A 94 8.39 2.18 -9.40
C LYS A 94 9.17 0.93 -9.79
N TYR A 95 9.82 0.27 -8.84
CA TYR A 95 10.72 -0.86 -9.12
C TYR A 95 10.29 -2.07 -8.30
N ASN A 96 10.05 -3.20 -8.95
CA ASN A 96 9.78 -4.47 -8.30
C ASN A 96 11.07 -5.21 -7.93
N ASN A 97 12.11 -5.07 -8.74
CA ASN A 97 13.36 -5.78 -8.58
C ASN A 97 14.54 -4.97 -9.13
N PHE A 98 15.75 -5.47 -8.89
CA PHE A 98 16.99 -4.85 -9.32
C PHE A 98 17.11 -4.75 -10.85
N ASN A 99 16.66 -5.77 -11.58
CA ASN A 99 16.75 -5.81 -13.04
C ASN A 99 15.94 -4.67 -13.68
N GLU A 100 14.71 -4.45 -13.23
CA GLU A 100 13.87 -3.33 -13.66
C GLU A 100 14.51 -1.96 -13.34
N TRP A 101 15.25 -1.86 -12.23
CA TRP A 101 15.97 -0.64 -11.89
C TRP A 101 17.17 -0.42 -12.82
N LYS A 102 17.94 -1.48 -13.12
CA LYS A 102 19.10 -1.45 -14.02
C LYS A 102 18.70 -1.16 -15.47
N GLU A 103 17.64 -1.80 -15.96
CA GLU A 103 17.10 -1.61 -17.33
C GLU A 103 16.65 -0.18 -17.60
N ARG A 104 16.20 0.56 -16.56
CA ARG A 104 15.83 1.98 -16.70
C ARG A 104 17.03 2.93 -16.74
N GLY A 105 18.25 2.41 -16.81
CA GLY A 105 19.48 3.19 -17.00
C GLY A 105 19.77 4.16 -15.85
N LYS A 106 19.39 3.79 -14.61
CA LYS A 106 19.58 4.67 -13.47
C LYS A 106 21.01 4.65 -12.97
N ASP A 107 21.50 5.87 -12.71
CA ASP A 107 22.82 6.12 -12.15
C ASP A 107 22.93 5.63 -10.70
N GLU A 108 24.06 5.00 -10.37
CA GLU A 108 24.45 4.54 -9.04
C GLU A 108 24.37 5.67 -8.00
N SER A 109 24.71 6.89 -8.42
CA SER A 109 24.61 8.07 -7.56
C SER A 109 23.18 8.32 -7.07
N ALA A 110 22.15 7.85 -7.80
CA ALA A 110 20.77 7.95 -7.37
C ALA A 110 20.48 7.10 -6.13
N LEU A 111 21.11 5.93 -5.99
CA LEU A 111 20.98 5.08 -4.79
C LEU A 111 21.65 5.72 -3.59
N ILE A 112 22.86 6.26 -3.78
CA ILE A 112 23.60 6.98 -2.72
C ILE A 112 22.77 8.18 -2.27
N ARG A 113 22.30 9.02 -3.20
CA ARG A 113 21.44 10.18 -2.89
C ARG A 113 20.16 9.77 -2.19
N ALA A 114 19.50 8.70 -2.65
CA ALA A 114 18.27 8.21 -2.06
C ALA A 114 18.47 7.76 -0.61
N PHE A 115 19.53 7.00 -0.32
CA PHE A 115 19.87 6.58 1.04
C PHE A 115 20.10 7.78 1.96
N PHE A 116 20.98 8.71 1.56
CA PHE A 116 21.34 9.86 2.40
C PHE A 116 20.18 10.84 2.59
N ASN A 117 19.28 10.95 1.62
CA ASN A 117 18.07 11.74 1.77
C ASN A 117 17.19 11.19 2.89
N ILE A 118 16.97 9.86 2.94
CA ILE A 118 16.21 9.24 4.04
C ILE A 118 16.98 9.40 5.35
N TYR A 119 18.28 9.12 5.36
CA TYR A 119 19.11 9.23 6.55
C TYR A 119 19.05 10.63 7.16
N ARG A 120 19.08 11.68 6.34
CA ARG A 120 18.96 13.08 6.80
C ARG A 120 17.58 13.39 7.38
N TYR A 121 16.52 12.99 6.68
CA TYR A 121 15.14 13.36 7.04
C TYR A 121 14.39 12.24 7.81
N ASP A 122 15.11 11.31 8.43
CA ASP A 122 14.51 10.15 9.10
C ASP A 122 13.48 10.55 10.18
N SER A 123 13.68 11.69 10.85
CA SER A 123 12.75 12.21 11.85
C SER A 123 11.37 12.49 11.27
N TYR A 124 11.28 12.90 10.01
CA TYR A 124 10.00 13.12 9.32
C TYR A 124 9.46 11.82 8.68
N TYR A 125 10.34 11.03 8.09
CA TYR A 125 9.94 9.86 7.30
C TYR A 125 9.80 8.57 8.11
N MET A 126 10.40 8.46 9.28
CA MET A 126 10.52 7.20 10.02
C MET A 126 10.03 7.28 11.47
N TRP A 127 9.52 8.43 11.95
CA TRP A 127 9.03 8.58 13.33
C TRP A 127 8.13 7.41 13.77
N PRO A 128 8.40 6.77 14.92
CA PRO A 128 9.41 7.12 15.95
C PRO A 128 10.80 6.48 15.76
N PHE A 129 11.09 5.90 14.60
CA PHE A 129 12.36 5.25 14.30
C PHE A 129 13.31 6.20 13.57
N SER A 130 14.59 6.15 13.92
CA SER A 130 15.68 6.85 13.23
C SER A 130 16.64 5.82 12.64
N ILE A 131 17.31 6.16 11.54
CA ILE A 131 18.39 5.33 11.01
C ILE A 131 19.60 5.52 11.94
N PRO A 132 20.08 4.49 12.63
CA PRO A 132 21.25 4.62 13.49
C PRO A 132 22.50 4.82 12.65
N ASP A 133 23.49 5.52 13.19
CA ASP A 133 24.76 5.77 12.52
C ASP A 133 25.50 4.47 12.15
N SER A 134 25.22 3.37 12.86
CA SER A 134 25.73 2.03 12.52
C SER A 134 25.27 1.57 11.13
N LYS A 135 24.01 1.81 10.74
CA LYS A 135 23.50 1.49 9.40
C LYS A 135 24.13 2.38 8.33
N LYS A 136 24.28 3.68 8.61
CA LYS A 136 25.01 4.59 7.72
C LYS A 136 26.48 4.19 7.55
N ASN A 137 27.17 3.86 8.64
CA ASN A 137 28.56 3.41 8.61
C ASN A 137 28.69 2.11 7.83
N TYR A 138 27.76 1.16 8.00
CA TYR A 138 27.74 -0.08 7.23
C TYR A 138 27.58 0.19 5.74
N PHE A 139 26.60 1.03 5.36
CA PHE A 139 26.36 1.42 3.98
C PHE A 139 27.60 2.05 3.33
N VAL A 140 28.23 3.02 3.98
CA VAL A 140 29.39 3.72 3.42
C VAL A 140 30.63 2.84 3.35
N LYS A 141 30.88 2.02 4.38
CA LYS A 141 32.09 1.20 4.49
C LYS A 141 32.02 -0.07 3.64
N HIS A 142 30.90 -0.79 3.70
CA HIS A 142 30.80 -2.14 3.13
C HIS A 142 30.13 -2.16 1.77
N LEU A 143 29.19 -1.25 1.49
CA LEU A 143 28.47 -1.23 0.22
C LEU A 143 29.14 -0.27 -0.78
N ILE A 144 29.51 0.94 -0.34
CA ILE A 144 30.20 1.92 -1.19
C ILE A 144 31.74 1.70 -1.22
N CYS A 145 32.30 0.97 -0.25
CA CYS A 145 33.76 0.80 -0.10
C CYS A 145 34.53 2.13 0.00
N TYR A 146 33.93 3.16 0.60
CA TYR A 146 34.55 4.47 0.72
C TYR A 146 35.72 4.46 1.71
N SER A 147 36.91 4.86 1.24
CA SER A 147 38.16 4.85 2.01
C SER A 147 38.40 6.10 2.88
N GLY A 148 37.60 7.16 2.70
CA GLY A 148 37.72 8.39 3.49
C GLY A 148 37.10 8.26 4.89
N ASP A 149 37.20 9.33 5.68
CA ASP A 149 36.65 9.37 7.04
C ASP A 149 35.12 9.50 7.05
N TYR A 150 34.43 8.36 6.90
CA TYR A 150 32.97 8.28 6.90
C TYR A 150 32.34 8.58 8.27
N LYS A 151 33.12 8.64 9.35
CA LYS A 151 32.62 9.04 10.68
C LYS A 151 32.31 10.53 10.73
N GLN A 152 33.01 11.34 9.92
CA GLN A 152 32.75 12.78 9.82
C GLN A 152 31.45 13.10 9.06
N ILE A 153 30.87 12.14 8.33
CA ILE A 153 29.60 12.36 7.63
C ILE A 153 28.47 12.46 8.64
N LYS A 154 28.05 13.70 8.93
CA LYS A 154 26.93 14.00 9.82
C LYS A 154 25.61 14.06 9.06
N LYS A 155 24.53 13.79 9.78
CA LYS A 155 23.16 13.73 9.28
C LYS A 155 22.69 14.99 8.54
N ASN A 156 23.09 16.16 9.03
CA ASN A 156 22.66 17.46 8.52
C ASN A 156 23.60 18.08 7.48
N GLU A 157 24.66 17.38 7.09
CA GLU A 157 25.64 17.90 6.14
C GLU A 157 25.38 17.39 4.72
N SER A 158 25.83 18.14 3.72
CA SER A 158 25.78 17.73 2.31
C SER A 158 26.56 16.43 2.10
N ILE A 159 26.08 15.59 1.18
CA ILE A 159 26.79 14.35 0.83
C ILE A 159 28.17 14.74 0.26
N PRO A 160 29.29 14.21 0.79
CA PRO A 160 30.60 14.51 0.25
C PRO A 160 30.67 14.14 -1.24
N ILE A 161 31.13 15.06 -2.08
CA ILE A 161 31.28 14.80 -3.52
C ILE A 161 32.20 13.60 -3.75
N ALA A 162 33.22 13.42 -2.90
CA ALA A 162 34.12 12.26 -2.91
C ALA A 162 33.37 10.93 -2.76
N LEU A 163 32.28 10.89 -1.99
CA LEU A 163 31.45 9.69 -1.79
C LEU A 163 30.58 9.38 -3.01
N ILE A 164 30.11 10.42 -3.72
CA ILE A 164 29.38 10.21 -4.97
C ILE A 164 30.36 9.75 -6.07
N LYS A 165 31.56 10.33 -6.09
CA LYS A 165 32.62 9.99 -7.05
C LYS A 165 33.22 8.60 -6.83
N SER A 166 33.20 8.07 -5.61
CA SER A 166 33.67 6.70 -5.36
C SER A 166 32.82 5.65 -6.07
N GLY A 167 31.57 5.98 -6.42
CA GLY A 167 30.65 5.05 -7.08
C GLY A 167 30.24 3.90 -6.17
N ILE A 168 29.47 2.96 -6.71
CA ILE A 168 29.16 1.68 -6.05
C ILE A 168 29.87 0.59 -6.85
N PRO A 169 30.71 -0.25 -6.23
CA PRO A 169 31.32 -1.39 -6.93
C PRO A 169 30.25 -2.26 -7.60
N GLU A 170 30.49 -2.73 -8.83
CA GLU A 170 29.48 -3.44 -9.63
C GLU A 170 28.99 -4.71 -8.92
N GLU A 171 29.89 -5.39 -8.21
CA GLU A 171 29.60 -6.55 -7.37
C GLU A 171 28.63 -6.24 -6.22
N ASN A 172 28.70 -5.02 -5.68
CA ASN A 172 27.89 -4.56 -4.55
C ASN A 172 26.60 -3.87 -5.01
N LEU A 173 26.43 -3.59 -6.30
CA LEU A 173 25.34 -2.77 -6.79
C LEU A 173 23.95 -3.36 -6.49
N LYS A 174 23.81 -4.69 -6.69
CA LYS A 174 22.57 -5.41 -6.38
C LYS A 174 22.27 -5.40 -4.88
N GLU A 175 23.28 -5.67 -4.05
CA GLU A 175 23.13 -5.65 -2.59
C GLU A 175 22.77 -4.24 -2.09
N THR A 176 23.42 -3.22 -2.64
CA THR A 176 23.15 -1.81 -2.34
C THR A 176 21.72 -1.44 -2.68
N PHE A 177 21.22 -1.87 -3.84
CA PHE A 177 19.81 -1.66 -4.21
C PHE A 177 18.86 -2.29 -3.19
N HIS A 178 19.07 -3.56 -2.82
CA HIS A 178 18.23 -4.24 -1.84
C HIS A 178 18.30 -3.58 -0.46
N TYR A 179 19.49 -3.20 0.00
CA TYR A 179 19.68 -2.50 1.26
C TYR A 179 18.92 -1.18 1.32
N VAL A 180 18.97 -0.39 0.24
CA VAL A 180 18.23 0.88 0.14
C VAL A 180 16.72 0.62 0.10
N GLN A 181 16.27 -0.38 -0.66
CA GLN A 181 14.87 -0.79 -0.71
C GLN A 181 14.34 -1.21 0.66
N ASP A 182 15.07 -2.04 1.40
CA ASP A 182 14.69 -2.50 2.75
C ASP A 182 14.50 -1.32 3.70
N ILE A 183 15.40 -0.34 3.65
CA ILE A 183 15.28 0.89 4.43
C ILE A 183 14.03 1.67 4.01
N PHE A 184 13.81 1.89 2.71
CA PHE A 184 12.59 2.53 2.22
C PHE A 184 11.33 1.78 2.68
N SER A 185 11.37 0.45 2.70
CA SER A 185 10.23 -0.41 3.05
C SER A 185 9.86 -0.27 4.52
N SER A 186 10.86 0.03 5.35
CA SER A 186 10.71 0.31 6.77
C SER A 186 10.21 1.73 7.10
N THR A 187 10.09 2.64 6.12
CA THR A 187 9.66 4.04 6.36
C THR A 187 8.17 4.19 6.70
N LYS A 188 7.81 5.33 7.29
CA LYS A 188 6.44 5.82 7.56
C LYS A 188 5.55 4.76 8.23
N PRO A 189 5.91 4.30 9.43
CA PRO A 189 5.22 3.18 10.09
C PRO A 189 3.75 3.48 10.41
N ILE A 190 3.39 4.74 10.69
CA ILE A 190 2.01 5.14 10.98
C ILE A 190 1.12 5.07 9.73
N PRO A 191 1.49 5.69 8.58
CA PRO A 191 0.76 5.48 7.34
C PRO A 191 0.65 4.01 6.92
N ARG A 192 1.68 3.18 7.16
CA ARG A 192 1.59 1.74 6.93
C ARG A 192 0.53 1.09 7.80
N LEU A 193 0.54 1.37 9.11
CA LEU A 193 -0.43 0.81 10.04
C LEU A 193 -1.86 1.18 9.61
N PHE A 194 -2.08 2.45 9.28
CA PHE A 194 -3.36 2.92 8.80
C PHE A 194 -3.78 2.22 7.50
N CYS A 195 -2.87 2.08 6.54
CA CYS A 195 -3.10 1.35 5.30
C CYS A 195 -3.46 -0.13 5.56
N THR A 196 -2.76 -0.78 6.50
CA THR A 196 -3.06 -2.16 6.91
C THR A 196 -4.46 -2.26 7.50
N ILE A 197 -4.81 -1.39 8.45
CA ILE A 197 -6.13 -1.38 9.09
C ILE A 197 -7.23 -1.17 8.02
N CYS A 198 -7.03 -0.20 7.12
CA CYS A 198 -7.99 0.07 6.05
C CYS A 198 -8.20 -1.15 5.16
N TYR A 199 -7.12 -1.79 4.68
CA TYR A 199 -7.28 -3.00 3.86
C TYR A 199 -7.92 -4.15 4.63
N SER A 200 -7.54 -4.37 5.89
CA SER A 200 -8.15 -5.42 6.72
C SER A 200 -9.66 -5.20 6.91
N LEU A 201 -10.08 -3.97 7.21
CA LEU A 201 -11.51 -3.63 7.33
C LEU A 201 -12.22 -3.76 5.97
N GLY A 202 -11.60 -3.29 4.89
CA GLY A 202 -12.12 -3.44 3.53
C GLY A 202 -12.41 -4.90 3.19
N PHE A 203 -11.45 -5.80 3.45
CA PHE A 203 -11.63 -7.24 3.26
C PHE A 203 -12.66 -7.84 4.20
N ALA A 204 -12.73 -7.43 5.47
CA ALA A 204 -13.73 -7.93 6.40
C ALA A 204 -15.16 -7.65 5.92
N PHE A 205 -15.44 -6.40 5.51
CA PHE A 205 -16.76 -6.04 4.97
C PHE A 205 -17.04 -6.73 3.64
N PHE A 206 -16.03 -6.88 2.78
CA PHE A 206 -16.18 -7.61 1.53
C PHE A 206 -16.54 -9.08 1.77
N CYS A 207 -15.89 -9.73 2.74
CA CYS A 207 -16.19 -11.11 3.11
C CYS A 207 -17.62 -11.27 3.64
N ILE A 208 -18.12 -10.31 4.44
CA ILE A 208 -19.52 -10.32 4.89
C ILE A 208 -20.47 -10.30 3.69
N VAL A 209 -20.24 -9.42 2.72
CA VAL A 209 -21.04 -9.35 1.49
C VAL A 209 -20.99 -10.66 0.69
N LEU A 210 -19.81 -11.30 0.61
CA LEU A 210 -19.69 -12.60 -0.05
C LEU A 210 -20.47 -13.70 0.67
N ILE A 211 -20.46 -13.71 2.01
CA ILE A 211 -21.21 -14.68 2.81
C ILE A 211 -22.73 -14.46 2.65
N GLU A 212 -23.20 -13.21 2.70
CA GLU A 212 -24.61 -12.87 2.46
C GLU A 212 -25.07 -13.37 1.08
N ASN A 213 -24.29 -13.06 0.04
CA ASN A 213 -24.54 -13.55 -1.32
C ASN A 213 -24.57 -15.08 -1.40
N PHE A 214 -23.64 -15.76 -0.73
CA PHE A 214 -23.57 -17.21 -0.72
C PHE A 214 -24.79 -17.83 -0.03
N ILE A 215 -25.17 -17.33 1.15
CA ILE A 215 -26.35 -17.80 1.90
C ILE A 215 -27.62 -17.62 1.05
N TYR A 216 -27.76 -16.49 0.37
CA TYR A 216 -28.91 -16.25 -0.50
C TYR A 216 -29.00 -17.26 -1.65
N VAL A 217 -27.89 -17.53 -2.34
CA VAL A 217 -27.85 -18.51 -3.44
C VAL A 217 -28.20 -19.91 -2.95
N PHE A 218 -27.73 -20.31 -1.77
CA PHE A 218 -28.08 -21.62 -1.19
C PHE A 218 -29.54 -21.71 -0.78
N ASN A 219 -30.10 -20.66 -0.17
CA ASN A 219 -31.50 -20.67 0.27
C ASN A 219 -32.48 -20.65 -0.91
N ASN A 220 -32.14 -19.96 -2.01
CA ASN A 220 -33.02 -19.80 -3.16
C ASN A 220 -32.72 -20.79 -4.31
N GLY A 221 -31.57 -21.45 -4.30
CA GLY A 221 -31.17 -22.45 -5.32
C GLY A 221 -31.49 -23.90 -4.96
N LEU A 222 -32.07 -24.17 -3.80
CA LEU A 222 -32.49 -25.50 -3.33
C LEU A 222 -34.00 -25.77 -3.54
N LEU A 223 -34.64 -25.02 -4.45
CA LEU A 223 -36.01 -25.27 -4.93
C LEU A 223 -35.99 -25.92 -6.32
#